data_AF-A0A7I7WLU2-F1
#
_entry.id   AF-A0A7I7WLU2-F1
#
_cell.length_a   1.000
_cell.length_b   1.000
_cell.length_c   1.000
_cell.angle_alpha   90.00
_cell.angle_beta   90.00
_cell.angle_gamma   90.00
#
_symmetry.space_group_name_H-M   'P 1'
#
loop_
_entity.id
_entity.type
_entity.pdbx_description
1 polymer ?
#
loop_
_entity_poly.entity_id
_entity_poly.type
_entity_poly.pdbx_seq_one_letter_code
_entity_poly.pdbx_strand_id
1 'polypeptide(L)'
;MTRFDITQTNRAVERLIETTDNPRHLYLLHAYNRHRYLEMAGRYEEIFAPDMTVEKPVYHFNMLGKCLTVEGAQAVKSLYSAWADTAQCIFYADDEKLAISDTMIVSTSIIYQQTPGVVLAAEGAPVDPNATYLVKTAEHMIWPYDDRGRLVGEDVWEYDETAREFIELDPIDVLTVQQSAKLLDPLIKPLPADNPFIR
;
A
#
# COMPACT_ATOMS: atom_id res chain seq x y z
N MET A 1 -16.25 -14.20 11.74
CA MET A 1 -15.79 -13.37 10.62
C MET A 1 -14.70 -12.48 11.19
N THR A 2 -13.52 -12.52 10.59
CA THR A 2 -12.41 -11.65 10.96
C THR A 2 -12.86 -10.20 10.80
N ARG A 3 -12.42 -9.32 11.71
CA ARG A 3 -12.74 -7.89 11.64
C ARG A 3 -12.21 -7.24 10.34
N PHE A 4 -11.16 -7.82 9.75
CA PHE A 4 -10.46 -7.31 8.58
C PHE A 4 -10.69 -8.21 7.37
N ASP A 5 -11.02 -7.59 6.24
CA ASP A 5 -11.21 -8.22 4.94
C ASP A 5 -10.34 -7.47 3.93
N ILE A 6 -9.33 -8.16 3.40
CA ILE A 6 -8.34 -7.57 2.49
C ILE A 6 -8.97 -7.09 1.18
N THR A 7 -10.11 -7.66 0.77
CA THR A 7 -10.84 -7.23 -0.43
C THR A 7 -11.52 -5.87 -0.24
N GLN A 8 -11.62 -5.39 1.01
CA GLN A 8 -12.24 -4.11 1.34
C GLN A 8 -11.20 -3.01 1.58
N THR A 9 -9.90 -3.31 1.52
CA THR A 9 -8.83 -2.36 1.83
C THR A 9 -8.88 -1.10 0.96
N ASN A 10 -9.27 -1.21 -0.32
CA ASN A 10 -9.31 -0.06 -1.24
C ASN A 10 -10.70 0.59 -1.37
N ARG A 11 -11.65 0.28 -0.48
CA ARG A 11 -13.04 0.75 -0.62
C ARG A 11 -13.17 2.28 -0.68
N ALA A 12 -12.25 3.03 -0.06
CA ALA A 12 -12.22 4.49 -0.18
C ALA A 12 -11.86 4.96 -1.61
N VAL A 13 -10.91 4.28 -2.25
CA VAL A 13 -10.51 4.51 -3.64
C VAL A 13 -11.68 4.21 -4.59
N GLU A 14 -12.33 3.07 -4.39
CA GLU A 14 -13.46 2.63 -5.24
C GLU A 14 -14.63 3.63 -5.20
N ARG A 15 -14.99 4.14 -4.01
CA ARG A 15 -16.01 5.19 -3.89
C ARG A 15 -15.62 6.49 -4.61
N LEU A 16 -14.34 6.84 -4.60
CA LEU A 16 -13.88 8.05 -5.29
C LEU A 16 -13.90 7.84 -6.81
N ILE A 17 -13.55 6.65 -7.30
CA ILE A 17 -13.68 6.28 -8.72
C ILE A 17 -15.14 6.45 -9.18
N GLU A 18 -16.11 5.98 -8.41
CA GLU A 18 -17.55 6.07 -8.75
C GLU A 18 -18.07 7.51 -8.91
N THR A 19 -17.39 8.49 -8.32
CA THR A 19 -17.86 9.88 -8.24
C THR A 19 -16.95 10.88 -8.98
N THR A 20 -15.88 10.40 -9.62
CA THR A 20 -14.92 11.24 -10.33
C THR A 20 -15.22 11.30 -11.82
N ASP A 21 -15.45 12.49 -12.37
CA ASP A 21 -15.68 12.68 -13.81
C ASP A 21 -14.40 13.01 -14.61
N ASN A 22 -13.38 13.59 -13.96
CA ASN A 22 -12.16 13.99 -14.65
C ASN A 22 -11.40 12.75 -15.14
N PRO A 23 -11.17 12.59 -16.46
CA PRO A 23 -10.53 11.40 -17.00
C PRO A 23 -9.10 11.19 -16.51
N ARG A 24 -8.33 12.27 -16.26
CA ARG A 24 -6.97 12.17 -15.70
C ARG A 24 -7.01 11.62 -14.28
N HIS A 25 -7.94 12.13 -13.47
CA HIS A 25 -8.10 11.68 -12.09
C HIS A 25 -8.56 10.22 -12.03
N LEU A 26 -9.53 9.83 -12.87
CA LEU A 26 -9.97 8.43 -12.99
C LEU A 26 -8.81 7.50 -13.35
N TYR A 27 -7.96 7.89 -14.30
CA TYR A 27 -6.78 7.09 -14.68
C TYR A 27 -5.84 6.88 -13.49
N LEU A 28 -5.49 7.95 -12.77
CA LEU A 28 -4.63 7.88 -11.59
C LEU A 28 -5.25 7.04 -10.46
N LEU A 29 -6.56 7.17 -10.21
CA LEU A 29 -7.26 6.36 -9.21
C LEU A 29 -7.26 4.88 -9.56
N HIS A 30 -7.44 4.53 -10.84
CA HIS A 30 -7.31 3.13 -11.28
C HIS A 30 -5.88 2.60 -11.14
N ALA A 31 -4.87 3.42 -11.43
CA ALA A 31 -3.47 3.04 -11.22
C ALA A 31 -3.16 2.82 -9.74
N TYR A 32 -3.58 3.73 -8.87
CA TYR A 32 -3.44 3.61 -7.41
C TYR A 32 -4.16 2.39 -6.85
N ASN A 33 -5.40 2.16 -7.27
CA ASN A 33 -6.18 0.98 -6.87
C ASN A 33 -5.50 -0.33 -7.27
N ARG A 34 -5.05 -0.41 -8.54
CA ARG A 34 -4.32 -1.56 -9.07
C ARG A 34 -3.02 -1.78 -8.30
N HIS A 35 -2.25 -0.72 -8.05
CA HIS A 35 -0.98 -0.78 -7.33
C HIS A 35 -1.14 -1.43 -5.96
N ARG A 36 -2.06 -0.92 -5.14
CA ARG A 36 -2.29 -1.45 -3.79
C ARG A 36 -2.72 -2.92 -3.82
N TYR A 37 -3.59 -3.31 -4.76
CA TYR A 37 -3.96 -4.71 -4.91
C TYR A 37 -2.79 -5.62 -5.34
N LEU A 38 -1.93 -5.14 -6.25
CA LEU A 38 -0.73 -5.88 -6.67
C LEU A 38 0.25 -6.06 -5.51
N GLU A 39 0.48 -5.01 -4.73
CA GLU A 39 1.33 -5.03 -3.55
C GLU A 39 0.81 -6.06 -2.54
N MET A 40 -0.46 -5.94 -2.14
CA MET A 40 -1.07 -6.86 -1.17
C MET A 40 -1.09 -8.31 -1.66
N ALA A 41 -1.22 -8.53 -2.97
CA ALA A 41 -1.15 -9.84 -3.60
C ALA A 41 0.28 -10.40 -3.74
N GLY A 42 1.32 -9.67 -3.32
CA GLY A 42 2.72 -10.05 -3.54
C GLY A 42 3.15 -10.02 -5.02
N ARG A 43 2.33 -9.45 -5.90
CA ARG A 43 2.56 -9.31 -7.35
C ARG A 43 3.27 -7.99 -7.67
N TYR A 44 4.18 -7.57 -6.79
CA TYR A 44 4.81 -6.25 -6.84
C TYR A 44 5.64 -6.04 -8.12
N GLU A 45 6.08 -7.09 -8.81
CA GLU A 45 6.81 -6.92 -10.08
C GLU A 45 5.97 -6.20 -11.14
N GLU A 46 4.66 -6.40 -11.15
CA GLU A 46 3.72 -5.77 -12.09
C GLU A 46 3.54 -4.27 -11.82
N ILE A 47 3.85 -3.79 -10.61
CA ILE A 47 3.85 -2.36 -10.26
C ILE A 47 4.88 -1.61 -11.10
N PHE A 48 5.97 -2.28 -11.49
CA PHE A 48 7.05 -1.70 -12.28
C PHE A 48 6.82 -1.85 -13.79
N ALA A 49 5.60 -2.13 -14.21
CA ALA A 49 5.24 -2.02 -15.62
C ALA A 49 5.55 -0.59 -16.14
N PRO A 50 6.03 -0.42 -17.38
CA PRO A 50 6.47 0.90 -17.89
C PRO A 50 5.38 1.99 -17.91
N ASP A 51 4.12 1.59 -17.86
CA ASP A 51 2.93 2.44 -17.81
C ASP A 51 2.43 2.71 -16.38
N MET A 52 2.99 2.06 -15.37
CA MET A 52 2.60 2.19 -13.96
C MET A 52 3.58 3.05 -13.15
N THR A 53 4.89 2.77 -13.22
CA THR A 53 5.92 3.40 -12.38
C THR A 53 7.08 3.89 -13.24
N VAL A 54 7.68 5.03 -12.87
CA VAL A 54 8.87 5.55 -13.55
C VAL A 54 10.08 4.62 -13.35
N GLU A 55 11.13 4.82 -14.14
CA GLU A 55 12.33 3.96 -14.12
C GLU A 55 13.15 4.11 -12.83
N LYS A 56 13.09 5.30 -12.21
CA LYS A 56 13.82 5.65 -10.99
C LYS A 56 12.87 6.22 -9.93
N PRO A 57 11.98 5.40 -9.36
CA PRO A 57 11.08 5.87 -8.33
C PRO A 57 11.84 6.18 -7.04
N VAL A 58 11.34 7.11 -6.24
CA VAL A 58 11.93 7.47 -4.94
C VAL A 58 10.87 7.39 -3.85
N TYR A 59 11.14 6.57 -2.84
CA TYR A 59 10.23 6.33 -1.74
C TYR A 59 10.82 6.91 -0.46
N HIS A 60 10.00 7.64 0.30
CA HIS A 60 10.35 8.17 1.60
C HIS A 60 9.40 7.63 2.66
N PHE A 61 9.96 6.95 3.67
CA PHE A 61 9.21 6.51 4.83
C PHE A 61 9.69 7.30 6.04
N ASN A 62 8.76 7.92 6.76
CA ASN A 62 8.98 8.45 8.08
C ASN A 62 8.05 7.75 9.07
N MET A 63 8.60 6.78 9.78
CA MET A 63 7.87 5.92 10.71
C MET A 63 8.28 6.30 12.13
N LEU A 64 7.62 7.33 12.69
CA LEU A 64 7.85 7.83 14.05
C LEU A 64 9.33 8.14 14.35
N GLY A 65 9.95 8.94 13.49
CA GLY A 65 11.34 9.41 13.68
C GLY A 65 12.40 8.49 13.09
N LYS A 66 12.03 7.31 12.56
CA LYS A 66 12.88 6.54 11.65
C LYS A 66 12.62 7.00 10.21
N CYS A 67 13.62 7.59 9.57
CA CYS A 67 13.56 7.97 8.17
C CYS A 67 14.29 6.95 7.29
N LEU A 68 13.65 6.53 6.22
CA LEU A 68 14.23 5.67 5.18
C LEU A 68 13.94 6.28 3.80
N THR A 69 14.97 6.40 2.98
CA THR A 69 14.84 6.73 1.55
C THR A 69 15.24 5.52 0.73
N VAL A 70 14.39 5.12 -0.22
CA VAL A 70 14.64 4.02 -1.14
C VAL A 70 14.56 4.56 -2.57
N GLU A 71 15.70 4.55 -3.27
CA GLU A 71 15.83 5.16 -4.60
C GLU A 71 16.09 4.11 -5.68
N GLY A 72 15.33 4.19 -6.77
CA GLY A 72 15.50 3.40 -7.96
C GLY A 72 14.76 2.06 -7.93
N ALA A 73 14.38 1.57 -9.10
CA ALA A 73 13.50 0.41 -9.23
C ALA A 73 14.05 -0.84 -8.55
N GLN A 74 15.38 -1.04 -8.57
CA GLN A 74 15.99 -2.20 -7.90
C GLN A 74 15.83 -2.15 -6.39
N ALA A 75 16.09 -0.99 -5.76
CA ALA A 75 15.99 -0.86 -4.31
C ALA A 75 14.54 -0.98 -3.84
N VAL A 76 13.61 -0.36 -4.57
CA VAL A 76 12.17 -0.45 -4.26
C VAL A 76 11.65 -1.87 -4.47
N LYS A 77 12.07 -2.59 -5.53
CA LYS A 77 11.73 -4.02 -5.71
C LYS A 77 12.26 -4.90 -4.58
N SER A 78 13.47 -4.64 -4.09
CA SER A 78 14.03 -5.38 -2.96
C SER A 78 13.23 -5.15 -1.69
N LEU A 79 12.72 -3.94 -1.47
CA LEU A 79 11.83 -3.63 -0.35
C LEU A 79 10.52 -4.42 -0.44
N TYR A 80 9.85 -4.37 -1.60
CA TYR A 80 8.63 -5.15 -1.82
C TYR A 80 8.85 -6.66 -1.70
N SER A 81 9.98 -7.17 -2.20
CA SER A 81 10.37 -8.59 -2.04
C SER A 81 10.47 -8.95 -0.56
N ALA A 82 11.14 -8.13 0.25
CA ALA A 82 11.26 -8.38 1.68
C ALA A 82 9.89 -8.39 2.37
N TRP A 83 9.00 -7.47 2.01
CA TRP A 83 7.64 -7.45 2.55
C TRP A 83 6.78 -8.62 2.10
N ALA A 84 6.96 -9.12 0.87
CA ALA A 84 6.28 -10.34 0.43
C ALA A 84 6.81 -11.56 1.21
N ASP A 85 8.13 -11.67 1.40
CA ASP A 85 8.76 -12.79 2.12
C ASP A 85 8.32 -12.86 3.60
N THR A 86 8.05 -11.71 4.22
CA THR A 86 7.59 -11.62 5.62
C THR A 86 6.08 -11.42 5.76
N ALA A 87 5.33 -11.46 4.67
CA ALA A 87 3.90 -11.16 4.61
C ALA A 87 3.50 -9.75 5.10
N GLN A 88 4.45 -8.83 5.21
CA GLN A 88 4.23 -7.40 5.51
C GLN A 88 3.60 -6.61 4.38
N CYS A 89 3.50 -7.19 3.18
CA CYS A 89 2.71 -6.61 2.09
C CYS A 89 1.19 -6.71 2.36
N ILE A 90 0.75 -7.48 3.35
CA ILE A 90 -0.66 -7.60 3.72
C ILE A 90 -1.00 -6.50 4.73
N PHE A 91 -1.85 -5.56 4.29
CA PHE A 91 -2.33 -4.47 5.13
C PHE A 91 -3.79 -4.13 4.86
N TYR A 92 -4.38 -3.41 5.80
CA TYR A 92 -5.76 -2.96 5.76
C TYR A 92 -5.82 -1.46 6.05
N ALA A 93 -6.76 -0.76 5.41
CA ALA A 93 -7.00 0.65 5.67
C ALA A 93 -8.39 0.85 6.30
N ASP A 94 -8.47 1.74 7.29
CA ASP A 94 -9.67 2.14 8.00
C ASP A 94 -9.73 3.67 8.13
N ASP A 95 -10.94 4.23 8.18
CA ASP A 95 -11.22 5.69 8.08
C ASP A 95 -10.40 6.42 6.98
N GLU A 96 -10.12 5.76 5.86
CA GLU A 96 -9.32 6.36 4.78
C GLU A 96 -10.08 7.50 4.08
N LYS A 97 -9.45 8.68 4.07
CA LYS A 97 -9.87 9.88 3.33
C LYS A 97 -8.83 10.15 2.26
N LEU A 98 -9.28 10.29 1.02
CA LEU A 98 -8.41 10.39 -0.15
C LEU A 98 -8.79 11.61 -0.99
N ALA A 99 -7.77 12.30 -1.51
CA ALA A 99 -7.92 13.37 -2.48
C ALA A 99 -6.98 13.14 -3.66
N ILE A 100 -7.40 13.62 -4.83
CA ILE A 100 -6.71 13.47 -6.11
C ILE A 100 -6.53 14.85 -6.74
N SER A 101 -5.41 15.04 -7.40
CA SER A 101 -5.12 16.16 -8.29
C SER A 101 -4.56 15.66 -9.61
N ASP A 102 -4.15 16.57 -10.49
CA ASP A 102 -3.54 16.18 -11.78
C ASP A 102 -2.14 15.56 -11.62
N THR A 103 -1.50 15.70 -10.45
CA THR A 103 -0.09 15.32 -10.24
C THR A 103 0.15 14.45 -9.00
N MET A 104 -0.85 14.26 -8.13
CA MET A 104 -0.69 13.44 -6.93
C MET A 104 -2.01 12.92 -6.39
N ILE A 105 -1.94 11.76 -5.73
CA ILE A 105 -2.94 11.27 -4.77
C ILE A 105 -2.40 11.51 -3.37
N VAL A 106 -3.27 11.94 -2.47
CA VAL A 106 -2.95 12.06 -1.04
C VAL A 106 -4.03 11.38 -0.22
N SER A 107 -3.62 10.71 0.86
CA SER A 107 -4.57 10.10 1.79
C SER A 107 -4.15 10.24 3.25
N THR A 108 -5.15 10.14 4.13
CA THR A 108 -4.97 9.92 5.57
C THR A 108 -5.84 8.77 6.00
N SER A 109 -5.29 7.87 6.81
CA SER A 109 -5.95 6.63 7.22
C SER A 109 -5.38 6.09 8.54
N ILE A 110 -6.10 5.14 9.13
CA ILE A 110 -5.53 4.17 10.04
C ILE A 110 -5.15 2.94 9.22
N ILE A 111 -3.89 2.54 9.29
CA ILE A 111 -3.38 1.33 8.63
C ILE A 111 -3.19 0.23 9.66
N TYR A 112 -3.44 -1.01 9.24
CA TYR A 112 -3.16 -2.22 10.01
C TYR A 112 -2.27 -3.11 9.15
N GLN A 113 -0.97 -3.17 9.44
CA GLN A 113 -0.01 -3.97 8.68
C GLN A 113 0.26 -5.30 9.40
N GLN A 114 0.12 -6.42 8.69
CA GLN A 114 0.47 -7.72 9.24
C GLN A 114 1.99 -7.84 9.38
N THR A 115 2.50 -7.98 10.60
CA THR A 115 3.94 -8.08 10.86
C THR A 115 4.24 -9.27 11.77
N PRO A 116 5.22 -10.13 11.42
CA PRO A 116 5.68 -11.20 12.31
C PRO A 116 6.25 -10.65 13.63
N GLY A 117 5.92 -11.29 14.74
CA GLY A 117 6.39 -10.89 16.07
C GLY A 117 7.92 -10.86 16.18
N VAL A 118 8.63 -11.77 15.49
CA VAL A 118 10.10 -11.78 15.44
C VAL A 118 10.70 -10.49 14.86
N VAL A 119 10.04 -9.88 13.87
CA VAL A 119 10.47 -8.61 13.27
C VAL A 119 10.28 -7.48 14.29
N LEU A 120 9.11 -7.42 14.92
CA LEU A 120 8.79 -6.43 15.95
C LEU A 120 9.70 -6.54 17.18
N ALA A 121 9.96 -7.75 17.65
CA ALA A 121 10.84 -8.01 18.78
C ALA A 121 12.30 -7.60 18.48
N ALA A 122 12.77 -7.80 17.25
CA ALA A 122 14.08 -7.33 16.81
C ALA A 122 14.19 -5.79 16.82
N GLU A 123 13.07 -5.08 16.66
CA GLU A 123 12.98 -3.63 16.81
C GLU A 123 12.77 -3.15 18.26
N GLY A 124 12.69 -4.08 19.21
CA GLY A 124 12.53 -3.78 20.64
C GLY A 124 11.09 -3.68 21.13
N ALA A 125 10.10 -4.06 20.31
CA ALA A 125 8.71 -4.11 20.76
C ALA A 125 8.50 -5.24 21.79
N PRO A 126 7.68 -5.02 22.83
CA PRO A 126 7.42 -6.01 23.89
C PRO A 126 6.34 -7.02 23.46
N VAL A 127 6.61 -7.81 22.42
CA VAL A 127 5.67 -8.78 21.82
C VAL A 127 6.23 -10.20 21.81
N ASP A 128 5.38 -11.23 21.62
CA ASP A 128 5.83 -12.61 21.44
C ASP A 128 6.46 -12.79 20.05
N PRO A 129 7.75 -13.18 19.94
CA PRO A 129 8.38 -13.39 18.64
C PRO A 129 7.75 -14.50 17.79
N ASN A 130 6.97 -15.41 18.38
CA ASN A 130 6.34 -16.54 17.67
C ASN A 130 4.93 -16.22 17.17
N ALA A 131 4.35 -15.08 17.54
CA ALA A 131 3.03 -14.65 17.10
C ALA A 131 3.11 -13.77 15.84
N THR A 132 1.95 -13.46 15.26
CA THR A 132 1.81 -12.46 14.19
C THR A 132 0.88 -11.36 14.69
N TYR A 133 1.18 -10.12 14.33
CA TYR A 133 0.44 -8.94 14.79
C TYR A 133 -0.10 -8.14 13.61
N LEU A 134 -1.19 -7.41 13.84
CA LEU A 134 -1.48 -6.19 13.10
C LEU A 134 -0.83 -5.02 13.83
N VAL A 135 0.09 -4.35 13.16
CA VAL A 135 0.64 -3.08 13.60
C VAL A 135 -0.32 -2.01 13.13
N LYS A 136 -1.05 -1.40 14.07
CA LYS A 136 -1.93 -0.30 13.81
C LYS A 136 -1.15 1.01 13.83
N THR A 137 -1.32 1.86 12.84
CA THR A 137 -0.63 3.15 12.69
C THR A 137 -1.59 4.20 12.12
N ALA A 138 -1.36 5.48 12.44
CA ALA A 138 -2.04 6.60 11.79
C ALA A 138 -1.10 7.22 10.74
N GLU A 139 -1.53 7.19 9.48
CA GLU A 139 -0.64 7.47 8.36
C GLU A 139 -1.17 8.60 7.45
N HIS A 140 -0.21 9.30 6.84
CA HIS A 140 -0.38 10.14 5.68
C HIS A 140 0.42 9.56 4.52
N MET A 141 -0.19 9.46 3.35
CA MET A 141 0.48 8.98 2.15
C MET A 141 0.36 10.01 1.02
N ILE A 142 1.44 10.24 0.30
CA ILE A 142 1.52 11.12 -0.87
C ILE A 142 2.12 10.33 -2.03
N TRP A 143 1.41 10.30 -3.15
CA TRP A 143 1.72 9.50 -4.32
C TRP A 143 1.85 10.43 -5.54
N PRO A 144 3.05 10.97 -5.82
CA PRO A 144 3.29 11.83 -6.97
C PRO A 144 3.31 11.05 -8.29
N TYR A 145 2.80 11.68 -9.35
CA TYR A 145 2.77 11.14 -10.72
C TYR A 145 3.47 12.07 -11.69
N ASP A 146 4.08 11.50 -12.74
CA ASP A 146 4.71 12.26 -13.81
C ASP A 146 3.70 12.75 -14.85
N ASP A 147 4.17 13.53 -15.84
CA ASP A 147 3.33 14.06 -16.91
C ASP A 147 2.68 12.99 -17.81
N ARG A 148 3.05 11.71 -17.64
CA ARG A 148 2.51 10.54 -18.36
C ARG A 148 1.57 9.70 -17.49
N GLY A 149 1.33 10.12 -16.24
CA GLY A 149 0.49 9.41 -15.29
C GLY A 149 1.17 8.20 -14.63
N ARG A 150 2.50 8.15 -14.60
CA ARG A 150 3.27 7.08 -13.95
C ARG A 150 3.69 7.50 -12.55
N LEU A 151 3.64 6.57 -11.61
CA LEU A 151 4.06 6.79 -10.22
C LEU A 151 5.54 7.16 -10.16
N VAL A 152 5.85 8.28 -9.51
CA VAL A 152 7.21 8.79 -9.31
C VAL A 152 7.80 8.28 -8.00
N GLY A 153 6.97 7.91 -7.04
CA GLY A 153 7.40 7.58 -5.70
C GLY A 153 6.25 7.51 -4.72
N GLU A 154 6.59 7.36 -3.44
CA GLU A 154 5.66 7.36 -2.33
C GLU A 154 6.30 8.07 -1.14
N ASP A 155 5.58 8.99 -0.52
CA ASP A 155 5.94 9.53 0.78
C ASP A 155 4.92 9.04 1.81
N VAL A 156 5.39 8.25 2.77
CA VAL A 156 4.55 7.66 3.83
C VAL A 156 5.03 8.18 5.18
N TRP A 157 4.10 8.71 5.96
CA TRP A 157 4.38 9.33 7.24
C TRP A 157 3.45 8.82 8.34
N GLU A 158 4.01 8.20 9.37
CA GLU A 158 3.32 7.94 10.64
C GLU A 158 3.40 9.20 11.52
N TYR A 159 2.25 9.84 11.80
CA TYR A 159 2.23 11.16 12.47
C TYR A 159 1.81 11.12 13.94
N ASP A 160 1.23 10.03 14.41
CA ASP A 160 0.70 9.92 15.78
C ASP A 160 1.14 8.62 16.43
N GLU A 161 2.16 8.70 17.29
CA GLU A 161 2.66 7.56 18.07
C GLU A 161 1.59 7.01 19.02
N THR A 162 0.66 7.85 19.50
CA THR A 162 -0.39 7.43 20.44
C THR A 162 -1.44 6.54 19.78
N ALA A 163 -1.53 6.57 18.45
CA ALA A 163 -2.38 5.68 17.67
C ALA A 163 -1.77 4.28 17.49
N ARG A 164 -0.48 4.09 17.79
CA ARG A 164 0.26 2.86 17.51
C ARG A 164 -0.12 1.73 18.48
N GLU A 165 -0.48 0.58 17.93
CA GLU A 165 -0.89 -0.60 18.69
C GLU A 165 -0.38 -1.88 18.03
N PHE A 166 0.00 -2.87 18.83
CA PHE A 166 0.34 -4.22 18.36
C PHE A 166 -0.80 -5.16 18.73
N ILE A 167 -1.61 -5.54 17.74
CA ILE A 167 -2.80 -6.37 17.93
C ILE A 167 -2.45 -7.79 17.51
N GLU A 168 -2.34 -8.71 18.47
CA GLU A 168 -2.06 -10.11 18.15
C GLU A 168 -3.19 -10.72 17.31
N LEU A 169 -2.83 -11.42 16.24
CA LEU A 169 -3.76 -12.17 15.40
C LEU A 169 -3.92 -13.59 15.90
N ASP A 170 -5.16 -14.09 15.89
CA ASP A 170 -5.40 -15.53 15.97
C ASP A 170 -4.69 -16.20 14.78
N PRO A 171 -3.95 -17.30 14.97
CA PRO A 171 -3.30 -18.02 13.88
C PRO A 171 -4.21 -18.35 12.69
N ILE A 172 -5.53 -18.51 12.89
CA ILE A 172 -6.49 -18.75 11.79
C ILE A 172 -6.77 -17.50 10.95
N ASP A 173 -6.52 -16.32 11.50
CA ASP A 173 -6.77 -15.01 10.87
C ASP A 173 -5.53 -14.47 10.15
N VAL A 174 -4.36 -15.10 10.35
CA VAL A 174 -3.11 -14.75 9.66
C VAL A 174 -3.22 -15.14 8.18
N LEU A 175 -3.15 -14.14 7.30
CA LEU A 175 -3.15 -14.38 5.87
C LEU A 175 -1.74 -14.68 5.36
N THR A 176 -1.61 -15.72 4.56
CA THR A 176 -0.44 -15.93 3.69
C THR A 176 -0.54 -15.05 2.44
N VAL A 177 0.61 -14.71 1.84
CA VAL A 177 0.64 -13.98 0.56
C VAL A 177 -0.11 -14.73 -0.54
N GLN A 178 -0.05 -16.07 -0.56
CA GLN A 178 -0.79 -16.88 -1.54
C GLN A 178 -2.32 -16.76 -1.36
N GLN A 179 -2.81 -16.74 -0.12
CA GLN A 179 -4.24 -16.53 0.15
C GLN A 179 -4.66 -15.12 -0.25
N SER A 180 -3.86 -14.10 0.12
CA SER A 180 -4.07 -12.71 -0.29
C SER A 180 -4.17 -12.60 -1.82
N ALA A 181 -3.19 -13.15 -2.54
CA ALA A 181 -3.17 -13.15 -3.99
C ALA A 181 -4.44 -13.76 -4.61
N LYS A 182 -4.89 -14.90 -4.07
CA LYS A 182 -6.12 -15.56 -4.52
C LYS A 182 -7.38 -14.72 -4.29
N LEU A 183 -7.48 -14.04 -3.14
CA LEU A 183 -8.61 -13.18 -2.80
C LEU A 183 -8.66 -11.93 -3.67
N LEU A 184 -7.49 -11.36 -3.99
CA LEU A 184 -7.36 -10.10 -4.70
C LEU A 184 -7.32 -10.25 -6.23
N ASP A 185 -6.98 -11.43 -6.77
CA ASP A 185 -6.92 -11.69 -8.22
C ASP A 185 -8.14 -11.18 -9.01
N PRO A 186 -9.41 -11.43 -8.59
CA PRO A 186 -10.57 -10.92 -9.34
C PRO A 186 -10.69 -9.38 -9.30
N LEU A 187 -10.00 -8.69 -8.39
CA LEU A 187 -10.06 -7.23 -8.21
C LEU A 187 -8.92 -6.50 -8.93
N ILE A 188 -7.83 -7.21 -9.27
CA ILE A 188 -6.69 -6.66 -10.02
C ILE A 188 -7.10 -6.48 -11.49
N LYS A 189 -7.55 -5.27 -11.85
CA LYS A 189 -7.92 -4.90 -13.23
C LYS A 189 -6.74 -4.26 -13.96
N PRO A 190 -6.64 -4.41 -15.30
CA PRO A 190 -5.69 -3.62 -16.08
C PRO A 190 -6.01 -2.13 -15.96
N LEU A 191 -5.03 -1.28 -16.27
CA LEU A 191 -5.27 0.16 -16.41
C LEU A 191 -6.30 0.42 -17.52
N PRO A 192 -7.02 1.56 -17.47
CA PRO A 192 -7.84 2.01 -18.58
C PRO A 192 -7.01 2.04 -19.87
N ALA A 193 -7.55 1.46 -20.95
CA ALA A 193 -6.85 1.36 -22.24
C ALA A 193 -6.51 2.74 -22.84
N ASP A 194 -7.28 3.75 -22.46
CA ASP A 194 -7.09 5.13 -22.85
C ASP A 194 -6.38 5.91 -21.74
N ASN A 195 -5.12 6.27 -21.97
CA ASN A 195 -4.35 7.11 -21.05
C ASN A 195 -4.48 8.60 -21.47
N PRO A 196 -5.17 9.44 -20.68
CA PRO A 196 -5.38 10.85 -21.00
C PRO A 196 -4.13 11.74 -20.80
N PHE A 197 -3.03 11.21 -20.27
CA PHE A 197 -1.77 11.94 -20.06
C PHE A 197 -0.85 11.92 -21.29
N ILE A 198 -1.07 11.01 -22.24
CA ILE A 198 -0.23 10.86 -23.44
C ILE A 198 -0.92 11.34 -24.73
N ARG A 199 -2.04 12.05 -24.58
CA ARG A 199 -2.83 12.62 -25.68
C ARG A 199 -2.33 14.01 -26.08
#